data_AF-A0A515KNU5-F1
#
_entry.id   AF-A0A515KNU5-F1
#
_cell.length_a   1.000
_cell.length_b   1.000
_cell.length_c   1.000
_cell.angle_alpha   90.00
_cell.angle_beta   90.00
_cell.angle_gamma   90.00
#
_symmetry.space_group_name_H-M   'P 1'
#
loop_
_entity.id
_entity.type
_entity.pdbx_description
1 polymer ?
#
loop_
_entity_poly.entity_id
_entity_poly.type
_entity_poly.pdbx_seq_one_letter_code
_entity_poly.pdbx_strand_id
1 'polypeptide(L)'
;MVAPPLDCPCIRRQARPIPWTASGSVDIPGLSFEHRRQHVSTQRFTPEFKEEAVKQVIDRGYGVPEVAARLGVSAHSLYKWVKAVSPDKSEQQSKELVEAKGEILRLRAQVRRVEEERDLLKKAARYFARDPE
;
A
#
# COMPACT_ATOMS: atom_id res chain seq x y z
N MET A 1 34.46 0.17 64.33
CA MET A 1 34.90 -0.10 62.93
C MET A 1 34.02 0.74 62.03
N VAL A 2 34.66 1.44 61.09
CA VAL A 2 34.15 2.54 60.27
C VAL A 2 33.36 2.03 59.07
N ALA A 3 32.26 2.68 58.69
CA ALA A 3 31.96 3.02 57.30
C ALA A 3 30.83 4.09 57.21
N PRO A 4 30.98 5.11 56.34
CA PRO A 4 30.22 6.37 56.32
C PRO A 4 28.86 6.32 55.60
N PRO A 5 27.99 7.34 55.81
CA PRO A 5 26.75 7.49 55.04
C PRO A 5 27.06 7.99 53.63
N LEU A 6 26.57 7.28 52.62
CA LEU A 6 26.54 7.78 51.25
C LEU A 6 25.23 8.52 51.02
N ASP A 7 25.35 9.85 51.05
CA ASP A 7 24.52 10.74 50.25
C ASP A 7 24.52 10.28 48.79
N CYS A 8 23.33 10.07 48.23
CA CYS A 8 23.13 10.12 46.78
C CYS A 8 21.83 10.89 46.49
N PRO A 9 21.90 12.23 46.49
CA PRO A 9 20.80 13.05 46.02
C PRO A 9 20.75 13.02 44.48
N CYS A 10 19.54 13.25 43.96
CA CYS A 10 19.22 13.69 42.61
C CYS A 10 19.46 12.74 41.42
N ILE A 11 18.44 11.95 41.05
CA ILE A 11 18.04 11.82 39.63
C ILE A 11 16.52 11.98 39.51
N ARG A 12 16.06 13.23 39.60
CA ARG A 12 14.83 13.68 38.96
C ARG A 12 15.18 13.97 37.49
N ARG A 13 15.23 12.95 36.63
CA ARG A 13 15.35 13.17 35.18
C ARG A 13 13.96 13.41 34.61
N GLN A 14 13.68 14.70 34.44
CA GLN A 14 12.59 15.24 33.64
C GLN A 14 12.57 14.57 32.27
N ALA A 15 11.41 14.05 31.86
CA ALA A 15 11.13 13.69 30.48
C ALA A 15 11.24 14.95 29.63
N ARG A 16 12.26 15.02 28.77
CA ARG A 16 12.34 16.05 27.74
C ARG A 16 11.54 15.58 26.52
N PRO A 17 10.72 16.44 25.90
CA PRO A 17 10.00 16.09 24.67
C PRO A 17 11.00 15.79 23.55
N ILE A 18 10.78 14.71 22.82
CA ILE A 18 11.51 14.42 21.56
C ILE A 18 11.10 15.47 20.52
N PRO A 19 12.03 16.30 20.01
CA PRO A 19 11.75 17.14 18.87
C PRO A 19 11.79 16.27 17.62
N TRP A 20 10.72 16.29 16.82
CA TRP A 20 10.73 15.71 15.48
C TRP A 20 11.55 16.63 14.57
N THR A 21 12.87 16.52 14.60
CA THR A 21 13.69 17.14 13.56
C THR A 21 13.68 16.22 12.34
N ALA A 22 13.06 16.71 11.27
CA ALA A 22 13.15 16.13 9.95
C ALA A 22 14.63 15.98 9.51
N SER A 23 14.89 14.91 8.75
CA SER A 23 16.18 14.52 8.15
C SER A 23 17.27 14.04 9.13
N GLY A 24 17.25 12.74 9.40
CA GLY A 24 18.38 12.01 9.97
C GLY A 24 18.09 10.52 9.90
N SER A 25 18.75 9.82 8.97
CA SER A 25 18.71 8.37 8.86
C SER A 25 19.12 7.77 10.21
N VAL A 26 18.27 6.93 10.81
CA VAL A 26 18.66 6.16 12.00
C VAL A 26 19.59 5.04 11.54
N ASP A 27 20.89 5.19 11.79
CA ASP A 27 21.84 4.08 11.65
C ASP A 27 21.51 3.06 12.75
N ILE A 28 20.92 1.92 12.37
CA ILE A 28 20.67 0.80 13.28
C ILE A 28 21.99 0.02 13.44
N PRO A 29 22.63 0.02 14.63
CA PRO A 29 23.86 -0.72 14.84
C PRO A 29 23.55 -2.23 14.88
N GLY A 30 24.05 -3.00 13.91
CA GLY A 30 23.97 -4.47 13.91
C GLY A 30 23.27 -5.12 12.72
N LEU A 31 22.62 -4.36 11.83
CA LEU A 31 22.22 -4.89 10.52
C LEU A 31 23.27 -4.55 9.47
N SER A 32 24.40 -5.28 9.50
CA SER A 32 25.27 -5.38 8.34
C SER A 32 24.54 -6.19 7.26
N PHE A 33 23.64 -5.53 6.54
CA PHE A 33 23.05 -6.10 5.33
C PHE A 33 24.08 -5.95 4.21
N GLU A 34 25.07 -6.86 4.18
CA GLU A 34 25.96 -7.02 3.04
C GLU A 34 25.10 -7.33 1.81
N HIS A 35 24.80 -6.29 1.03
CA HIS A 35 24.31 -6.45 -0.34
C HIS A 35 25.45 -6.97 -1.19
N ARG A 36 25.73 -8.27 -1.08
CA ARG A 36 26.56 -9.00 -2.04
C ARG A 36 25.82 -8.95 -3.38
N ARG A 37 26.09 -7.92 -4.18
CA ARG A 37 25.65 -7.83 -5.57
C ARG A 37 26.36 -8.95 -6.34
N GLN A 38 25.74 -10.11 -6.39
CA GLN A 38 26.11 -11.16 -7.32
C GLN A 38 25.79 -10.66 -8.72
N HIS A 39 26.84 -10.52 -9.53
CA HIS A 39 26.73 -10.19 -10.94
C HIS A 39 26.13 -11.41 -11.65
N VAL A 40 24.80 -11.45 -11.80
CA VAL A 40 24.13 -12.55 -12.48
C VAL A 40 24.36 -12.38 -13.99
N SER A 41 25.06 -13.35 -14.61
CA SER A 41 25.02 -13.47 -16.07
C SER A 41 23.56 -13.69 -16.47
N THR A 42 23.12 -13.08 -17.58
CA THR A 42 21.75 -13.19 -18.07
C THR A 42 21.46 -14.62 -18.51
N GLN A 43 21.13 -15.50 -17.56
CA GLN A 43 20.65 -16.85 -17.83
C GLN A 43 19.28 -16.74 -18.50
N ARG A 44 19.16 -17.33 -19.69
CA ARG A 44 17.90 -17.39 -20.41
C ARG A 44 17.09 -18.57 -19.87
N PHE A 45 16.07 -18.27 -19.09
CA PHE A 45 15.10 -19.24 -18.60
C PHE A 45 13.95 -19.37 -19.61
N THR A 46 13.47 -20.60 -19.84
CA THR A 46 12.31 -20.88 -20.68
C THR A 46 11.04 -20.29 -20.04
N PRO A 47 10.02 -19.90 -20.83
CA PRO A 47 8.81 -19.30 -20.30
C PRO A 47 8.05 -20.25 -19.37
N GLU A 48 8.01 -21.55 -19.68
CA GLU A 48 7.34 -22.58 -18.87
C GLU A 48 7.95 -22.67 -17.47
N PHE A 49 9.28 -22.58 -17.38
CA PHE A 49 9.98 -22.61 -16.11
C PHE A 49 9.67 -21.39 -15.24
N LYS A 50 9.51 -20.21 -15.86
CA LYS A 50 9.13 -18.99 -15.14
C LYS A 50 7.71 -19.10 -14.59
N GLU A 51 6.79 -19.64 -15.38
CA GLU A 51 5.40 -19.84 -14.95
C GLU A 51 5.29 -20.81 -13.79
N GLU A 52 5.98 -21.96 -13.85
CA GLU A 52 5.97 -22.94 -12.76
C GLU A 52 6.62 -22.37 -11.48
N ALA A 53 7.69 -21.59 -11.60
CA ALA A 53 8.31 -20.91 -10.46
C ALA A 53 7.35 -19.89 -9.81
N VAL A 54 6.61 -19.14 -10.63
CA VAL A 54 5.62 -18.15 -10.14
C VAL A 54 4.40 -18.85 -9.54
N LYS A 55 3.89 -19.92 -10.15
CA LYS A 55 2.79 -20.74 -9.58
C LYS A 55 3.13 -21.28 -8.21
N GLN A 56 4.37 -21.72 -7.98
CA GLN A 56 4.79 -22.17 -6.64
C GLN A 56 4.71 -21.06 -5.58
N VAL A 57 4.95 -19.80 -5.96
CA VAL A 57 4.84 -18.66 -5.05
C VAL A 57 3.37 -18.27 -4.83
N ILE A 58 2.56 -18.24 -5.89
CA ILE A 58 1.17 -17.77 -5.83
C ILE A 58 0.23 -18.84 -5.28
N ASP A 59 0.29 -20.07 -5.81
CA ASP A 59 -0.68 -21.12 -5.49
C ASP A 59 -0.35 -21.84 -4.18
N ARG A 60 0.95 -22.02 -3.90
CA ARG A 60 1.41 -22.71 -2.69
C ARG A 60 1.82 -21.77 -1.57
N GLY A 61 1.93 -20.47 -1.84
CA GLY A 61 2.28 -19.46 -0.85
C GLY A 61 3.71 -19.55 -0.31
N TYR A 62 4.62 -20.24 -1.01
CA TYR A 62 6.01 -20.33 -0.57
C TYR A 62 6.72 -18.99 -0.67
N GLY A 63 7.63 -18.73 0.26
CA GLY A 63 8.44 -17.52 0.25
C GLY A 63 9.34 -17.47 -0.99
N VAL A 64 9.38 -16.31 -1.66
CA VAL A 64 10.29 -16.04 -2.79
C VAL A 64 11.75 -16.50 -2.54
N PRO A 65 12.37 -16.24 -1.36
CA PRO A 65 13.75 -16.71 -1.12
C PRO A 65 13.87 -18.24 -1.04
N GLU A 66 12.84 -18.92 -0.54
CA GLU A 66 12.82 -20.39 -0.40
C GLU A 66 12.70 -21.06 -1.78
N VAL A 67 11.76 -20.59 -2.61
CA VAL A 67 11.57 -21.09 -3.97
C VAL A 67 12.82 -20.81 -4.82
N ALA A 68 13.42 -19.62 -4.64
CA ALA A 68 14.66 -19.26 -5.32
C ALA A 68 15.82 -20.21 -4.97
N ALA A 69 16.00 -20.52 -3.68
CA ALA A 69 17.02 -21.46 -3.23
C ALA A 69 16.80 -22.89 -3.75
N ARG A 70 15.54 -23.37 -3.78
CA ARG A 70 15.20 -24.71 -4.27
C ARG A 70 15.40 -24.87 -5.77
N LEU A 71 15.09 -23.84 -6.55
CA LEU A 71 15.21 -23.85 -8.01
C LEU A 71 16.58 -23.38 -8.51
N GLY A 72 17.46 -22.93 -7.61
CA GLY A 72 18.78 -22.38 -7.97
C GLY A 72 18.70 -21.07 -8.76
N VAL A 73 17.60 -20.31 -8.64
CA VAL A 73 17.41 -19.04 -9.34
C VAL A 73 17.69 -17.86 -8.43
N SER A 74 18.06 -16.72 -9.01
CA SER A 74 18.19 -15.48 -8.24
C SER A 74 16.82 -15.04 -7.71
N ALA A 75 16.73 -14.75 -6.41
CA ALA A 75 15.53 -14.19 -5.80
C ALA A 75 15.06 -12.92 -6.52
N HIS A 76 15.99 -12.09 -7.00
CA HIS A 76 15.67 -10.87 -7.75
C HIS A 76 14.94 -11.15 -9.08
N SER A 77 15.34 -12.22 -9.79
CA SER A 77 14.65 -12.65 -11.01
C SER A 77 13.26 -13.18 -10.72
N LEU A 78 13.10 -13.93 -9.63
CA LEU A 78 11.81 -14.47 -9.22
C LEU A 78 10.85 -13.33 -8.80
N TYR A 79 11.33 -12.32 -8.05
CA TYR A 79 10.56 -11.11 -7.76
C TYR A 79 10.10 -10.40 -9.04
N LYS A 80 10.98 -10.28 -10.05
CA LYS A 80 10.62 -9.71 -11.35
C LYS A 80 9.54 -10.51 -12.07
N TRP A 81 9.59 -11.84 -12.04
CA TRP A 81 8.57 -12.67 -12.70
C TRP A 81 7.23 -12.64 -11.96
N VAL A 82 7.24 -12.69 -10.63
CA VAL A 82 6.02 -12.52 -9.83
C VAL A 82 5.39 -11.16 -10.10
N LYS A 83 6.20 -10.10 -10.17
CA LYS A 83 5.74 -8.76 -10.53
C LYS A 83 5.25 -8.65 -11.97
N ALA A 84 5.79 -9.42 -12.91
CA ALA A 84 5.32 -9.43 -14.29
C ALA A 84 3.98 -10.15 -14.46
N VAL A 85 3.71 -11.19 -13.65
CA VAL A 85 2.45 -11.94 -13.65
C VAL A 85 1.37 -11.23 -12.85
N SER A 86 1.76 -10.54 -11.77
CA SER A 86 0.90 -9.63 -11.02
C SER A 86 1.44 -8.20 -11.17
N PRO A 87 1.32 -7.59 -12.37
CA PRO A 87 1.64 -6.18 -12.52
C PRO A 87 0.76 -5.44 -11.52
N ASP A 88 1.45 -4.74 -10.61
CA ASP A 88 0.96 -4.12 -9.40
C ASP A 88 -0.57 -4.01 -9.36
N LYS A 89 -1.25 -4.94 -8.65
CA LYS A 89 -2.69 -4.82 -8.36
C LYS A 89 -3.03 -3.40 -7.88
N SER A 90 -2.08 -2.76 -7.20
CA SER A 90 -2.08 -1.34 -6.84
C SER A 90 -2.29 -0.37 -8.01
N GLU A 91 -1.61 -0.53 -9.15
CA GLU A 91 -1.78 0.35 -10.31
C GLU A 91 -3.06 0.04 -11.11
N GLN A 92 -3.45 -1.22 -11.19
CA GLN A 92 -4.73 -1.59 -11.79
C GLN A 92 -5.90 -1.05 -10.95
N GLN A 93 -5.83 -1.24 -9.62
CA GLN A 93 -6.79 -0.70 -8.66
C GLN A 93 -6.82 0.81 -8.67
N SER A 94 -5.69 1.50 -8.83
CA SER A 94 -5.69 2.97 -8.87
C SER A 94 -6.42 3.49 -10.11
N LYS A 95 -6.25 2.84 -11.27
CA LYS A 95 -6.99 3.15 -12.50
C LYS A 95 -8.49 2.88 -12.35
N GLU A 96 -8.85 1.69 -11.85
CA GLU A 96 -10.25 1.33 -11.58
C GLU A 96 -10.92 2.30 -10.59
N LEU A 97 -10.21 2.73 -9.54
CA LEU A 97 -10.71 3.71 -8.58
C LEU A 97 -10.92 5.10 -9.20
N VAL A 98 -10.09 5.51 -10.16
CA VAL A 98 -10.24 6.78 -10.88
C VAL A 98 -11.46 6.72 -11.80
N GLU A 99 -11.61 5.62 -12.54
CA GLU A 99 -12.77 5.39 -13.41
C GLU A 99 -14.07 5.37 -12.61
N ALA A 100 -14.12 4.61 -11.51
CA ALA A 100 -15.27 4.54 -10.61
C ALA A 100 -15.65 5.91 -10.03
N LYS A 101 -14.67 6.75 -9.68
CA LYS A 101 -14.94 8.12 -9.21
C LYS A 101 -15.58 8.99 -10.30
N GLY A 102 -15.12 8.86 -11.56
CA GLY A 102 -15.71 9.56 -12.70
C GLY A 102 -17.17 9.18 -12.91
N GLU A 103 -17.47 7.89 -12.85
CA GLU A 103 -18.83 7.37 -12.97
C GLU A 103 -19.74 7.85 -11.84
N ILE A 104 -19.26 7.83 -10.59
CA ILE A 104 -20.01 8.35 -9.43
C ILE A 104 -20.39 9.82 -9.63
N LEU A 105 -19.46 10.64 -10.11
CA LEU A 105 -19.73 12.06 -10.35
C LEU A 105 -20.79 12.26 -11.45
N ARG A 106 -20.68 11.49 -12.55
CA ARG A 106 -21.65 11.52 -13.64
C ARG A 106 -23.04 11.09 -13.18
N LEU A 107 -23.14 9.98 -12.44
CA LEU A 107 -24.40 9.48 -11.91
C LEU A 107 -25.03 10.46 -10.92
N ARG A 108 -24.24 11.04 -10.01
CA ARG A 108 -24.72 12.08 -9.09
C ARG A 108 -25.25 13.30 -9.82
N ALA A 109 -24.64 13.70 -10.93
CA ALA A 109 -25.14 14.81 -11.75
C ALA A 109 -26.48 14.47 -12.42
N GLN A 110 -26.66 13.24 -12.90
CA GLN A 110 -27.93 12.79 -13.47
C GLN A 110 -29.04 12.72 -12.42
N VAL A 111 -28.75 12.18 -11.24
CA VAL A 111 -29.70 12.12 -10.12
C VAL A 111 -30.18 13.53 -9.76
N ARG A 112 -29.26 14.49 -9.63
CA ARG A 112 -29.64 15.89 -9.33
C ARG A 112 -30.58 16.49 -10.38
N ARG A 113 -30.28 16.30 -11.67
CA ARG A 113 -31.14 16.80 -12.76
C ARG A 113 -32.55 16.23 -12.69
N VAL A 114 -32.66 14.92 -12.51
CA VAL A 114 -33.96 14.22 -12.41
C VAL A 114 -34.73 14.67 -11.16
N GLU A 115 -34.03 14.88 -10.04
CA GLU A 115 -34.65 15.40 -8.82
C GLU A 115 -35.17 16.83 -9.00
N GLU A 116 -34.40 17.69 -9.66
CA GLU A 116 -34.81 19.05 -10.00
C GLU A 116 -36.05 19.07 -10.90
N GLU A 117 -36.07 18.26 -11.96
CA GLU A 117 -37.23 18.10 -12.85
C GLU A 117 -38.48 17.64 -12.08
N ARG A 118 -38.33 16.61 -11.25
CA ARG A 118 -39.42 16.09 -10.40
C ARG A 118 -39.92 17.15 -9.44
N ASP A 119 -39.03 17.94 -8.86
CA ASP A 119 -39.40 18.96 -7.89
C ASP A 119 -40.07 20.17 -8.53
N LEU A 120 -39.67 20.54 -9.76
CA LEU A 120 -40.39 21.51 -10.58
C LEU A 120 -41.81 21.04 -10.89
N LEU A 121 -41.97 19.79 -11.35
CA LEU A 121 -43.30 19.22 -11.63
C LEU A 121 -44.18 19.17 -10.38
N LYS A 122 -43.62 18.79 -9.24
CA LYS A 122 -44.34 18.82 -7.96
C LYS A 122 -44.77 20.23 -7.54
N LYS A 123 -43.91 21.24 -7.75
CA LYS A 123 -44.26 22.65 -7.49
C LYS A 123 -45.38 23.12 -8.41
N ALA A 124 -45.31 22.81 -9.70
CA ALA A 124 -46.36 23.14 -10.67
C ALA A 124 -47.69 22.48 -10.29
N ALA A 125 -47.69 21.17 -9.99
CA ALA A 125 -48.90 20.47 -9.57
C ALA A 125 -49.54 21.08 -8.31
N ARG A 126 -48.73 21.50 -7.33
CA ARG A 126 -49.23 22.20 -6.14
C ARG A 126 -49.82 23.56 -6.45
N TYR A 127 -49.24 24.30 -7.40
CA TYR A 127 -49.78 25.58 -7.85
C TYR A 127 -51.16 25.38 -8.50
N PHE A 128 -51.26 24.48 -9.48
CA PHE A 128 -52.53 24.17 -10.15
C PHE A 128 -53.61 23.61 -9.22
N ALA A 129 -53.25 22.84 -8.19
CA ALA A 129 -54.21 22.32 -7.21
C ALA A 129 -54.73 23.37 -6.22
N ARG A 130 -54.12 24.56 -6.15
CA ARG A 130 -54.44 25.61 -5.17
C ARG A 130 -55.38 26.69 -5.71
N ASP A 131 -55.51 26.77 -7.04
CA ASP A 131 -56.49 27.61 -7.73
C ASP A 131 -57.64 26.73 -8.26
N PRO A 132 -58.60 26.30 -7.40
CA PRO A 132 -59.93 25.99 -7.90
C PRO A 132 -60.61 27.31 -8.27
N GLU A 133 -61.15 27.40 -9.49
CA GLU A 133 -62.09 28.49 -9.84
C GLU A 133 -63.20 28.68 -8.80
#